data_AF-A0A1C5UM36-F1
#
_entry.id   AF-A0A1C5UM36-F1
#
_cell.length_a   1.000
_cell.length_b   1.000
_cell.length_c   1.000
_cell.angle_alpha   90.00
_cell.angle_beta   90.00
_cell.angle_gamma   90.00
#
_symmetry.space_group_name_H-M   'P 1'
#
loop_
_entity.id
_entity.type
_entity.pdbx_description
1 polymer ?
#
loop_
_entity_poly.entity_id
_entity_poly.type
_entity_poly.pdbx_seq_one_letter_code
_entity_poly.pdbx_strand_id
1 'polypeptide(L)'
;MTSFSREASIRGFGKMKNDSVINRKATEFALRIIKAYQFLTTEKNEYVMSKQLLRSGTAIGALIREAEFAESKNDFAHKLHIALKEANETDYWLLLLSESNYIEKTAYDSIQSDCTELIKLLVSIIKTAKSNS
;
A
#
# COMPACT_ATOMS: atom_id res chain seq x y z
N MET A 1 -10.27 32.37 31.10
CA MET A 1 -9.77 31.17 31.81
C MET A 1 -10.97 30.32 32.15
N THR A 2 -11.15 29.06 31.78
CA THR A 2 -10.35 28.06 31.05
C THR A 2 -11.28 26.85 30.89
N SER A 3 -11.66 26.48 29.66
CA SER A 3 -12.10 25.10 29.35
C SER A 3 -12.03 24.71 27.87
N PHE A 4 -11.38 25.50 27.00
CA PHE A 4 -11.26 25.18 25.57
C PHE A 4 -9.87 24.70 25.13
N SER A 5 -8.99 24.36 26.09
CA SER A 5 -7.57 24.07 25.84
C SER A 5 -7.17 22.61 26.10
N ARG A 6 -8.07 21.62 25.88
CA ARG A 6 -7.73 20.19 26.03
C ARG A 6 -7.98 19.29 24.82
N GLU A 7 -8.53 19.79 23.72
CA GLU A 7 -8.74 18.97 22.51
C GLU A 7 -7.62 19.12 21.45
N ALA A 8 -6.67 20.03 21.67
CA ALA A 8 -5.59 20.31 20.73
C ALA A 8 -4.30 19.48 20.96
N SER A 9 -4.34 18.45 21.81
CA SER A 9 -3.14 17.64 22.15
C SER A 9 -3.03 16.30 21.41
N ILE A 10 -4.03 15.91 20.60
CA ILE A 10 -3.99 14.65 19.82
C ILE A 10 -3.50 14.89 18.38
N ARG A 11 -3.51 16.13 17.88
CA ARG A 11 -3.12 16.48 16.50
C ARG A 11 -1.60 16.69 16.30
N GLY A 12 -0.77 16.06 17.13
CA GLY A 12 0.65 16.39 17.26
C GLY A 12 1.61 15.20 17.26
N PHE A 13 1.16 13.99 16.91
CA PHE A 13 2.09 12.87 16.72
C PHE A 13 2.59 12.83 15.26
N GLY A 14 3.72 13.51 15.03
CA GLY A 14 4.62 13.20 13.93
C GLY A 14 4.11 13.53 12.53
N LYS A 15 4.08 14.82 12.17
CA LYS A 15 4.13 15.25 10.77
C LYS A 15 5.53 14.92 10.20
N MET A 16 5.85 13.63 10.07
CA MET A 16 7.15 13.17 9.59
C MET A 16 7.12 13.09 8.07
N LYS A 17 8.14 13.66 7.42
CA LYS A 17 8.38 13.67 5.97
C LYS A 17 8.18 12.31 5.25
N ASN A 18 8.20 11.19 5.97
CA ASN A 18 8.01 9.83 5.43
C ASN A 18 6.57 9.52 4.99
N ASP A 19 5.55 10.10 5.64
CA ASP A 19 4.16 9.82 5.26
C ASP A 19 3.89 10.32 3.83
N SER A 20 4.53 11.42 3.40
CA SER A 20 4.44 11.89 2.01
C SER A 20 5.06 10.93 1.00
N VAL A 21 6.14 10.22 1.37
CA VAL A 21 6.88 9.36 0.44
C VAL A 21 6.12 8.06 0.22
N ILE A 22 5.67 7.40 1.29
CA ILE A 22 4.92 6.15 1.16
C ILE A 22 3.56 6.39 0.50
N ASN A 23 2.84 7.46 0.84
CA ASN A 23 1.58 7.81 0.18
C ASN A 23 1.76 8.08 -1.31
N ARG A 24 2.79 8.84 -1.68
CA ARG A 24 3.08 9.13 -3.09
C ARG A 24 3.37 7.84 -3.84
N LYS A 25 4.28 7.00 -3.34
CA LYS A 25 4.63 5.71 -3.96
C LYS A 25 3.45 4.76 -4.04
N ALA A 26 2.63 4.66 -3.00
CA ALA A 26 1.43 3.82 -3.01
C ALA A 26 0.39 4.33 -4.00
N THR A 27 0.25 5.65 -4.16
CA THR A 27 -0.65 6.26 -5.16
C THR A 27 -0.14 5.98 -6.58
N GLU A 28 1.16 6.19 -6.83
CA GLU A 28 1.80 5.87 -8.11
C GLU A 28 1.62 4.38 -8.46
N PHE A 29 1.86 3.49 -7.48
CA PHE A 29 1.68 2.05 -7.64
C PHE A 29 0.23 1.66 -7.92
N ALA A 30 -0.74 2.22 -7.18
CA ALA A 30 -2.16 1.96 -7.41
C ALA A 30 -2.58 2.35 -8.85
N LEU A 31 -2.09 3.48 -9.37
CA LEU A 31 -2.33 3.87 -10.76
C LEU A 31 -1.69 2.89 -11.76
N ARG A 32 -0.52 2.34 -11.46
CA ARG A 32 0.10 1.28 -12.29
C ARG A 32 -0.73 0.00 -12.26
N ILE A 33 -1.25 -0.39 -11.11
CA ILE A 33 -2.13 -1.57 -10.97
C ILE A 33 -3.44 -1.38 -11.76
N ILE A 34 -4.03 -0.18 -11.73
CA ILE A 34 -5.22 0.12 -12.55
C ILE A 34 -4.92 -0.03 -14.04
N LYS A 35 -3.76 0.45 -14.52
CA LYS A 35 -3.33 0.26 -15.91
C LYS A 35 -3.08 -1.21 -16.26
N ALA A 36 -2.46 -1.97 -15.34
CA ALA A 36 -2.26 -3.40 -15.52
C ALA A 36 -3.60 -4.15 -15.62
N TYR A 37 -4.57 -3.81 -14.77
CA TYR A 37 -5.92 -4.36 -14.83
C TYR A 37 -6.60 -4.06 -16.16
N GLN A 38 -6.52 -2.81 -16.65
CA GLN A 38 -7.06 -2.43 -17.96
C GLN A 38 -6.42 -3.28 -19.07
N PHE A 39 -5.10 -3.36 -19.12
CA PHE A 39 -4.40 -4.20 -20.09
C PHE A 39 -4.82 -5.67 -20.04
N LEU A 40 -4.87 -6.27 -18.85
CA LEU A 40 -5.25 -7.67 -18.67
C LEU A 40 -6.69 -7.94 -19.16
N THR A 41 -7.59 -7.00 -18.92
CA THR A 41 -9.01 -7.17 -19.27
C THR A 41 -9.32 -6.84 -20.73
N THR A 42 -8.61 -5.88 -21.34
CA THR A 42 -8.86 -5.46 -22.74
C THR A 42 -8.02 -6.24 -23.75
N GLU A 43 -6.73 -6.47 -23.45
CA GLU A 43 -5.80 -7.10 -24.40
C GLU A 43 -5.67 -8.59 -24.19
N LYS A 44 -5.82 -9.07 -22.94
CA LYS A 44 -5.62 -10.48 -22.60
C LYS A 44 -6.90 -11.25 -22.27
N ASN A 45 -8.04 -10.55 -22.13
CA ASN A 45 -9.31 -11.12 -21.72
C ASN A 45 -9.21 -11.94 -20.40
N GLU A 46 -8.37 -11.49 -19.46
CA GLU A 46 -8.22 -12.10 -18.15
C GLU A 46 -8.97 -11.27 -17.09
N TYR A 47 -9.91 -11.89 -16.38
CA TYR A 47 -10.86 -11.20 -15.50
C TYR A 47 -10.82 -11.65 -14.04
N VAL A 48 -10.15 -12.76 -13.74
CA VAL A 48 -10.18 -13.37 -12.41
C VAL A 48 -8.97 -12.90 -11.61
N MET A 49 -7.76 -13.14 -12.11
CA MET A 49 -6.52 -12.73 -11.44
C MET A 49 -6.35 -11.22 -11.48
N SER A 50 -6.72 -10.57 -12.59
CA SER A 50 -6.69 -9.13 -12.78
C SER A 50 -7.55 -8.42 -11.74
N LYS A 51 -8.73 -8.96 -11.41
CA LYS A 51 -9.60 -8.43 -10.37
C LYS A 51 -8.99 -8.58 -8.97
N GLN A 52 -8.33 -9.72 -8.69
CA GLN A 52 -7.63 -9.90 -7.42
C GLN A 52 -6.45 -8.94 -7.29
N LEU A 53 -5.62 -8.81 -8.33
CA LEU A 53 -4.53 -7.85 -8.43
C LEU A 53 -5.01 -6.41 -8.22
N LEU A 54 -6.11 -6.03 -8.87
CA LEU A 54 -6.69 -4.69 -8.74
C LEU A 54 -7.10 -4.41 -7.29
N ARG A 55 -7.81 -5.35 -6.66
CA ARG A 55 -8.28 -5.21 -5.29
C ARG A 55 -7.09 -5.08 -4.33
N SER A 56 -6.17 -6.03 -4.35
CA SER A 56 -5.04 -6.04 -3.41
C SER A 56 -4.11 -4.85 -3.65
N GLY A 57 -3.77 -4.56 -4.91
CA GLY A 57 -2.81 -3.51 -5.25
C GLY A 57 -3.31 -2.10 -4.93
N THR A 58 -4.61 -1.84 -5.05
CA THR A 58 -5.19 -0.55 -4.68
C THR A 58 -5.49 -0.43 -3.18
N ALA A 59 -5.75 -1.54 -2.49
CA ALA A 59 -5.98 -1.57 -1.05
C ALA A 59 -4.76 -1.11 -0.24
N ILE A 60 -3.54 -1.33 -0.72
CA ILE A 60 -2.30 -0.88 -0.07
C ILE A 60 -2.36 0.62 0.23
N GLY A 61 -2.63 1.44 -0.79
CA GLY A 61 -2.73 2.89 -0.66
C GLY A 61 -3.91 3.34 0.18
N ALA A 62 -5.06 2.64 0.09
CA ALA A 62 -6.23 2.93 0.90
C ALA A 62 -5.93 2.73 2.40
N LEU A 63 -5.30 1.61 2.77
CA LEU A 63 -4.95 1.29 4.16
C LEU A 63 -3.86 2.20 4.73
N ILE A 64 -2.90 2.63 3.91
CA ILE A 64 -1.93 3.66 4.30
C ILE A 64 -2.64 4.97 4.65
N ARG A 65 -3.59 5.41 3.82
CA ARG A 65 -4.39 6.62 4.08
C ARG A 65 -5.25 6.48 5.33
N GLU A 66 -5.87 5.32 5.56
CA GLU A 66 -6.60 5.08 6.80
C GLU A 66 -5.69 5.14 8.03
N ALA A 67 -4.44 4.67 7.92
CA ALA A 67 -3.50 4.73 9.02
C ALA A 67 -3.18 6.19 9.42
N GLU A 68 -3.19 7.14 8.48
CA GLU A 68 -2.99 8.57 8.79
C GLU A 68 -4.01 9.14 9.78
N PHE A 69 -5.19 8.54 9.84
CA PHE A 69 -6.29 8.93 10.74
C PHE A 69 -6.47 7.94 11.90
N ALA A 70 -5.49 7.09 12.17
CA ALA A 70 -5.57 6.09 13.24
C ALA A 70 -5.77 6.72 14.62
N GLU A 71 -6.60 6.07 15.44
CA GLU A 71 -6.97 6.57 16.77
C GLU A 71 -5.90 6.27 17.84
N SER A 72 -4.96 5.38 17.53
CA SER A 72 -3.84 5.02 18.41
C SER A 72 -2.63 4.50 17.63
N LYS A 73 -1.46 4.41 18.29
CA LYS A 73 -0.27 3.77 17.70
C LYS A 73 -0.50 2.31 17.33
N ASN A 74 -1.30 1.58 18.12
CA ASN A 74 -1.63 0.19 17.84
C ASN A 74 -2.52 0.07 16.60
N ASP A 75 -3.51 0.95 16.47
CA ASP A 75 -4.37 1.02 15.29
C ASP A 75 -3.58 1.41 14.03
N PHE A 76 -2.69 2.41 14.14
CA PHE A 76 -1.75 2.78 13.08
C PHE A 76 -0.93 1.58 12.59
N ALA A 77 -0.26 0.89 13.53
CA ALA A 77 0.54 -0.28 13.19
C ALA A 77 -0.31 -1.42 12.62
N HIS A 78 -1.53 -1.63 13.13
CA HIS A 78 -2.45 -2.64 12.64
C HIS A 78 -2.87 -2.38 11.19
N LYS A 79 -3.29 -1.17 10.84
CA LYS A 79 -3.65 -0.78 9.47
C LYS A 79 -2.49 -0.96 8.50
N LEU A 80 -1.27 -0.56 8.90
CA LEU A 80 -0.08 -0.79 8.09
C LEU A 80 0.30 -2.27 7.95
N HIS A 81 0.03 -3.11 8.97
CA HIS A 81 0.17 -4.57 8.84
C HIS A 81 -0.80 -5.15 7.82
N ILE A 82 -2.03 -4.64 7.74
CA ILE A 82 -2.97 -5.04 6.69
C ILE A 82 -2.46 -4.57 5.32
N ALA A 83 -1.97 -3.33 5.20
CA ALA A 83 -1.38 -2.84 3.95
C ALA A 83 -0.21 -3.71 3.48
N LEU A 84 0.62 -4.19 4.42
CA LEU A 84 1.71 -5.12 4.14
C LEU A 84 1.20 -6.48 3.64
N LYS A 85 0.09 -7.00 4.19
CA LYS A 85 -0.55 -8.23 3.68
C LYS A 85 -1.04 -8.05 2.25
N GLU A 86 -1.73 -6.94 1.95
CA GLU A 86 -2.20 -6.61 0.60
C GLU A 86 -1.03 -6.46 -0.39
N ALA A 87 0.10 -5.91 0.05
CA ALA A 87 1.31 -5.83 -0.77
C ALA A 87 1.90 -7.21 -1.12
N ASN A 88 1.96 -8.12 -0.15
CA ASN A 88 2.43 -9.50 -0.41
C ASN A 88 1.44 -10.28 -1.30
N GLU A 89 0.14 -10.10 -1.12
CA GLU A 89 -0.86 -10.70 -2.00
C GLU A 89 -0.73 -10.16 -3.44
N THR A 90 -0.49 -8.85 -3.59
CA THR A 90 -0.26 -8.23 -4.89
C THR A 90 0.98 -8.79 -5.58
N ASP A 91 2.09 -8.96 -4.85
CA ASP A 91 3.33 -9.57 -5.36
C ASP A 91 3.08 -11.00 -5.87
N TYR A 92 2.28 -11.79 -5.14
CA TYR A 92 1.88 -13.13 -5.57
C TYR A 92 1.06 -13.13 -6.87
N TRP A 93 0.09 -12.22 -7.02
CA TRP A 93 -0.69 -12.11 -8.25
C TRP A 93 0.17 -11.67 -9.45
N LEU A 94 1.12 -10.75 -9.25
CA LEU A 94 2.08 -10.37 -10.28
C LEU A 94 2.92 -11.57 -10.73
N LEU A 95 3.39 -12.40 -9.78
CA LEU A 95 4.14 -13.62 -10.08
C LEU A 95 3.30 -14.57 -10.93
N LEU A 96 2.07 -14.87 -10.51
CA LEU A 96 1.19 -15.79 -11.25
C LEU A 96 0.91 -15.27 -12.67
N LEU A 97 0.64 -13.97 -12.83
CA LEU A 97 0.41 -13.36 -14.15
C LEU A 97 1.64 -13.44 -15.06
N SER A 98 2.84 -13.34 -14.50
CA SER A 98 4.10 -13.52 -15.24
C SER A 98 4.31 -14.98 -15.64
N GLU A 99 4.23 -15.90 -14.69
CA GLU A 99 4.46 -17.35 -14.93
C GLU A 99 3.42 -17.98 -15.86
N SER A 100 2.22 -17.39 -15.93
CA SER A 100 1.17 -17.80 -16.89
C SER A 100 1.19 -17.00 -18.20
N ASN A 101 2.22 -16.19 -18.44
CA ASN A 101 2.44 -15.42 -19.68
C ASN A 101 1.35 -14.36 -20.00
N TYR A 102 0.61 -13.88 -18.99
CA TYR A 102 -0.32 -12.76 -19.16
C TYR A 102 0.41 -11.42 -19.25
N ILE A 103 1.54 -11.28 -18.57
CA ILE A 103 2.43 -10.12 -18.66
C ILE A 103 3.85 -10.56 -19.01
N GLU A 104 4.57 -9.73 -19.74
CA GLU A 104 5.97 -9.99 -20.05
C GLU A 104 6.86 -9.84 -18.81
N LYS A 105 7.99 -10.56 -18.80
CA LYS A 105 8.97 -10.52 -17.71
C LYS A 105 9.44 -9.09 -17.40
N THR A 106 9.63 -8.27 -18.42
CA THR A 106 10.00 -6.84 -18.29
C THR A 106 8.94 -6.02 -17.56
N ALA A 107 7.66 -6.24 -17.88
CA ALA A 107 6.54 -5.59 -17.22
C ALA A 107 6.40 -6.09 -15.77
N TYR A 108 6.55 -7.39 -15.54
CA TYR A 108 6.59 -7.99 -14.21
C TYR A 108 7.70 -7.36 -13.36
N ASP A 109 8.96 -7.42 -13.78
CA ASP A 109 10.10 -6.90 -13.01
C ASP A 109 9.94 -5.39 -12.70
N SER A 110 9.34 -4.64 -13.63
CA SER A 110 9.07 -3.22 -13.46
C SER A 110 7.98 -2.94 -12.41
N ILE A 111 6.89 -3.70 -12.36
CA ILE A 111 5.80 -3.49 -11.37
C ILE A 111 6.19 -4.10 -10.01
N GLN A 112 6.81 -5.28 -10.04
CA GLN A 112 7.27 -6.03 -8.87
C GLN A 112 8.31 -5.24 -8.06
N SER A 113 9.19 -4.48 -8.73
CA SER A 113 10.18 -3.66 -8.05
C SER A 113 9.55 -2.54 -7.21
N ASP A 114 8.51 -1.86 -7.72
CA ASP A 114 7.71 -0.89 -6.96
C ASP A 114 6.99 -1.55 -5.77
N CYS A 115 6.41 -2.74 -5.98
CA CYS A 115 5.75 -3.50 -4.91
C CYS A 115 6.74 -3.85 -3.79
N THR A 116 7.92 -4.34 -4.15
CA THR A 116 9.01 -4.66 -3.20
C THR A 116 9.46 -3.43 -2.42
N GLU A 117 9.54 -2.27 -3.08
CA GLU A 117 9.88 -1.02 -2.42
C GLU A 117 8.82 -0.64 -1.38
N LEU A 118 7.53 -0.75 -1.71
CA LEU A 118 6.43 -0.52 -0.76
C LEU A 118 6.49 -1.49 0.42
N ILE A 119 6.75 -2.78 0.19
CA ILE A 119 6.93 -3.77 1.26
C ILE A 119 8.06 -3.35 2.21
N LYS A 120 9.21 -2.94 1.68
CA LYS A 120 10.36 -2.49 2.49
C LYS A 120 10.02 -1.25 3.32
N LEU A 121 9.32 -0.28 2.72
CA LEU A 121 8.87 0.93 3.41
C LEU A 121 7.89 0.60 4.54
N LEU A 122 6.87 -0.21 4.26
CA LEU A 122 5.87 -0.65 5.25
C LEU A 122 6.54 -1.37 6.43
N VAL A 123 7.42 -2.33 6.15
CA VAL A 123 8.17 -3.06 7.21
C VAL A 123 9.00 -2.09 8.06
N SER A 124 9.67 -1.12 7.44
CA SER A 124 10.46 -0.12 8.17
C SER A 124 9.58 0.73 9.10
N ILE A 125 8.49 1.30 8.57
CA ILE A 125 7.56 2.16 9.33
C ILE A 125 6.93 1.38 10.50
N ILE A 126 6.47 0.15 10.25
CA ILE A 126 5.88 -0.72 11.28
C ILE A 126 6.88 -1.00 12.42
N LYS A 127 8.14 -1.30 12.08
CA LYS A 127 9.19 -1.52 13.09
C LYS A 127 9.40 -0.27 13.94
N THR A 128 9.52 0.89 13.31
CA THR A 128 9.67 2.17 14.02
C THR A 128 8.46 2.52 14.89
N ALA A 129 7.24 2.21 14.44
CA ALA A 129 6.03 2.43 15.23
C ALA A 129 6.01 1.58 16.52
N LYS A 130 6.47 0.33 16.45
CA LYS A 130 6.55 -0.57 17.62
C LYS A 130 7.68 -0.22 18.59
N SER A 131 8.85 0.20 18.11
CA SER A 131 9.98 0.53 18.99
C SER A 131 9.76 1.79 19.83
N ASN A 132 8.82 2.65 19.46
CA ASN A 132 8.46 3.87 20.19
C ASN A 132 7.21 3.68 21.09
N SER A 133 6.93 2.44 21.51
CA SER A 133 5.78 2.08 22.37
C SER A 133 6.17 2.05 23.83
#